data_AF-A0A968Z100-F1
#
_entry.id   AF-A0A968Z100-F1
#
_cell.length_a   1.000
_cell.length_b   1.000
_cell.length_c   1.000
_cell.angle_alpha   90.00
_cell.angle_beta   90.00
_cell.angle_gamma   90.00
#
_symmetry.space_group_name_H-M   'P 1'
#
loop_
_entity.id
_entity.type
_entity.pdbx_description
1 polymer ?
#
loop_
_entity_poly.entity_id
_entity_poly.type
_entity_poly.pdbx_seq_one_letter_code
_entity_poly.pdbx_strand_id
1 'polypeptide(L)'
;MLVTKPAFLTAGCISITQAEVDGAEVYSDAIARFKQWQLQYSNIIFGSWGDYDRKQFEQDSKFHKIPYPIASEHINLKHLFTENQNLKKRYGMAQALELAGLNLIGTHHRGIDDARNIARLLPYILGLSTVQDRQ
;
A
#
# COMPACT_ATOMS: atom_id res chain seq x y z
N MET A 1 -3.76 -6.94 -1.42
CA MET A 1 -3.29 -7.62 -2.65
C MET A 1 -4.20 -8.81 -2.88
N LEU A 2 -4.78 -8.95 -4.07
CA LEU A 2 -5.73 -10.00 -4.39
C LEU A 2 -5.17 -10.86 -5.51
N VAL A 3 -5.33 -12.18 -5.38
CA VAL A 3 -4.70 -13.13 -6.28
C VAL A 3 -5.73 -13.65 -7.28
N THR A 4 -5.36 -13.68 -8.56
CA THR A 4 -6.22 -14.04 -9.69
C THR A 4 -5.97 -15.51 -10.04
N LYS A 5 -6.98 -16.39 -10.09
CA LYS A 5 -6.78 -17.81 -10.51
C LYS A 5 -6.81 -17.93 -12.05
N PRO A 6 -5.91 -18.74 -12.68
CA PRO A 6 -4.89 -19.60 -12.08
C PRO A 6 -3.72 -18.75 -11.57
N ALA A 7 -3.49 -18.85 -10.26
CA ALA A 7 -2.70 -17.92 -9.49
C ALA A 7 -1.25 -18.40 -9.45
N PHE A 8 -0.41 -17.83 -10.31
CA PHE A 8 1.03 -17.97 -10.18
C PHE A 8 1.54 -16.89 -9.22
N LEU A 9 2.42 -17.27 -8.29
CA LEU A 9 3.15 -16.35 -7.41
C LEU A 9 3.79 -15.24 -8.26
N THR A 10 3.24 -14.04 -8.24
CA THR A 10 3.89 -12.88 -8.85
C THR A 10 5.04 -12.45 -7.95
N ALA A 11 6.23 -12.37 -8.53
CA ALA A 11 7.48 -12.04 -7.85
C ALA A 11 7.37 -10.67 -7.15
N GLY A 12 7.10 -10.68 -5.85
CA GLY A 12 6.88 -9.48 -5.05
C GLY A 12 6.46 -9.78 -3.61
N CYS A 13 5.88 -10.95 -3.34
CA CYS A 13 5.53 -11.39 -1.98
C CYS A 13 6.42 -12.56 -1.54
N ILE A 14 7.51 -12.24 -0.84
CA ILE A 14 8.54 -13.23 -0.48
C ILE A 14 8.08 -14.21 0.63
N SER A 15 6.85 -14.07 1.15
CA SER A 15 6.37 -14.85 2.31
C SER A 15 4.96 -15.45 2.20
N ILE A 16 4.25 -15.30 1.08
CA ILE A 16 2.95 -15.95 0.88
C ILE A 16 3.18 -17.32 0.24
N THR A 17 2.65 -18.37 0.85
CA THR A 17 2.77 -19.75 0.37
C THR A 17 1.72 -20.07 -0.69
N GLN A 18 2.00 -21.04 -1.57
CA GLN A 18 1.02 -21.49 -2.55
C GLN A 18 -0.25 -22.05 -1.89
N ALA A 19 -0.13 -22.73 -0.75
CA ALA A 19 -1.28 -23.25 -0.02
C ALA A 19 -2.22 -22.13 0.48
N GLU A 20 -1.67 -21.00 0.94
CA GLU A 20 -2.46 -19.82 1.30
C GLU A 20 -3.16 -19.23 0.08
N VAL A 21 -2.51 -19.23 -1.09
CA VAL A 21 -3.11 -18.79 -2.35
C VAL A 21 -4.23 -19.73 -2.81
N ASP A 22 -4.02 -21.04 -2.71
CA ASP A 22 -4.98 -22.04 -3.16
C ASP A 22 -6.26 -22.00 -2.32
N GLY A 23 -6.11 -21.77 -1.01
CA GLY A 23 -7.21 -21.58 -0.06
C GLY A 23 -7.82 -20.17 -0.04
N ALA A 24 -7.26 -19.21 -0.78
CA ALA A 24 -7.78 -17.85 -0.81
C ALA A 24 -9.05 -17.71 -1.65
N GLU A 25 -9.85 -16.71 -1.29
CA GLU A 25 -10.98 -16.26 -2.09
C GLU A 25 -10.52 -15.80 -3.48
N VAL A 26 -11.38 -16.00 -4.48
CA VAL A 26 -11.16 -15.44 -5.81
C VAL A 26 -11.29 -13.91 -5.78
N TYR A 27 -10.62 -13.26 -6.73
CA TYR A 27 -10.57 -11.81 -6.82
C TYR A 27 -11.95 -11.12 -6.75
N SER A 28 -12.97 -11.68 -7.42
CA SER A 28 -14.33 -11.12 -7.44
C SER A 28 -14.93 -10.99 -6.05
N ASP A 29 -14.81 -12.05 -5.25
CA ASP A 29 -15.45 -12.15 -3.93
C ASP A 29 -14.71 -11.25 -2.94
N ALA A 30 -13.38 -11.28 -3.01
CA ALA A 30 -12.54 -10.46 -2.16
C ALA A 30 -12.72 -8.96 -2.46
N ILE A 31 -12.85 -8.57 -3.74
CA ILE A 31 -13.18 -7.18 -4.13
C ILE A 31 -14.58 -6.78 -3.69
N ALA A 32 -15.57 -7.65 -3.83
CA ALA A 32 -16.93 -7.36 -3.39
C ALA A 32 -16.97 -7.09 -1.87
N ARG A 33 -16.28 -7.91 -1.08
CA ARG A 33 -16.13 -7.72 0.37
C ARG A 33 -15.39 -6.44 0.70
N PHE A 34 -14.29 -6.16 0.01
CA PHE A 34 -13.53 -4.92 0.19
C PHE A 34 -14.38 -3.68 -0.14
N LYS A 35 -15.21 -3.74 -1.19
CA LYS A 35 -16.15 -2.68 -1.56
C LYS A 35 -17.24 -2.47 -0.51
N GLN A 36 -17.76 -3.54 0.08
CA GLN A 36 -18.73 -3.39 1.18
C GLN A 36 -18.08 -2.80 2.43
N TRP A 37 -16.86 -3.21 2.75
CA TRP A 37 -16.13 -2.70 3.91
C TRP A 37 -15.80 -1.20 3.79
N GLN A 38 -15.32 -0.73 2.63
CA GLN A 38 -15.02 0.71 2.46
C GLN A 38 -16.28 1.59 2.60
N LEU A 39 -17.45 1.12 2.19
CA LEU A 39 -18.70 1.90 2.27
C LEU A 39 -19.14 2.18 3.71
N GLN A 40 -18.53 1.54 4.71
CA GLN A 40 -18.79 1.79 6.12
C GLN A 40 -18.15 3.09 6.63
N TYR A 41 -17.23 3.70 5.88
CA TYR A 41 -16.56 4.93 6.27
C TYR A 41 -16.85 6.05 5.27
N SER A 42 -17.07 7.26 5.79
CA SER A 42 -17.15 8.48 4.98
C SER A 42 -15.75 9.07 4.77
N ASN A 43 -15.56 9.77 3.64
CA ASN A 43 -14.33 10.53 3.34
C ASN A 43 -13.03 9.71 3.34
N ILE A 44 -13.07 8.49 2.79
CA ILE A 44 -11.86 7.69 2.62
C ILE A 44 -10.97 8.30 1.53
N ILE A 45 -9.67 8.31 1.80
CA ILE A 45 -8.62 8.53 0.80
C ILE A 45 -7.81 7.24 0.69
N PHE A 46 -7.52 6.83 -0.55
CA PHE A 46 -6.61 5.73 -0.79
C PHE A 46 -5.19 6.25 -0.91
N GLY A 47 -4.32 5.92 0.03
CA GLY A 47 -2.90 6.27 -0.02
C GLY A 47 -2.02 5.03 -0.04
N SER A 48 -0.99 5.03 -0.87
CA SER A 48 0.09 4.04 -0.82
C SER A 48 1.45 4.71 -0.97
N TRP A 49 2.53 4.01 -0.62
CA TRP A 49 3.87 4.60 -0.70
C TRP A 49 4.29 4.96 -2.12
N GLY A 50 3.72 4.30 -3.13
CA GLY A 50 3.90 4.69 -4.53
C GLY A 50 2.80 4.10 -5.40
N ASP A 51 2.87 4.32 -6.70
CA ASP A 51 1.77 3.96 -7.61
C ASP A 51 1.59 2.45 -7.83
N TYR A 52 2.49 1.60 -7.31
CA TYR A 52 2.46 0.17 -7.55
C TYR A 52 1.13 -0.45 -7.12
N ASP A 53 0.66 -0.17 -5.90
CA ASP A 53 -0.59 -0.73 -5.38
C ASP A 53 -1.81 -0.31 -6.20
N ARG A 54 -1.90 0.98 -6.59
CA ARG A 54 -2.96 1.47 -7.47
C ARG A 54 -2.94 0.75 -8.81
N LYS A 55 -1.76 0.65 -9.43
CA LYS A 55 -1.59 -0.02 -10.73
C LYS A 55 -1.93 -1.51 -10.65
N GLN A 56 -1.62 -2.18 -9.55
CA GLN A 56 -2.02 -3.58 -9.32
C GLN A 56 -3.54 -3.71 -9.27
N PHE A 57 -4.25 -2.87 -8.51
CA PHE A 57 -5.72 -2.89 -8.49
C PHE A 57 -6.31 -2.61 -9.88
N GLU A 58 -5.76 -1.66 -10.64
CA GLU A 58 -6.19 -1.37 -12.01
C GLU A 58 -5.97 -2.57 -12.95
N GLN A 59 -4.80 -3.19 -12.88
CA GLN A 59 -4.43 -4.35 -13.68
C GLN A 59 -5.34 -5.55 -13.36
N ASP A 60 -5.53 -5.89 -12.10
CA ASP A 60 -6.34 -7.04 -11.70
C ASP A 60 -7.82 -6.81 -12.00
N SER A 61 -8.33 -5.59 -11.77
CA SER A 61 -9.71 -5.21 -12.12
C SER A 61 -9.94 -5.36 -13.62
N LYS A 62 -9.00 -4.87 -14.45
CA LYS A 62 -9.05 -5.02 -15.91
C LYS A 62 -9.00 -6.48 -16.34
N PHE A 63 -8.10 -7.27 -15.75
CA PHE A 63 -7.94 -8.69 -16.05
C PHE A 63 -9.23 -9.48 -15.77
N HIS A 64 -9.86 -9.24 -14.62
CA HIS A 64 -11.12 -9.89 -14.22
C HIS A 64 -12.38 -9.28 -14.82
N LYS A 65 -12.26 -8.19 -15.59
CA LYS A 65 -13.39 -7.41 -16.11
C LYS A 65 -14.34 -6.93 -14.99
N ILE A 66 -13.77 -6.57 -13.84
CA ILE A 66 -14.48 -6.01 -12.69
C ILE A 66 -14.16 -4.51 -12.62
N PRO A 67 -15.13 -3.62 -12.33
CA PRO A 67 -14.85 -2.21 -12.16
C PRO A 67 -13.82 -1.96 -11.06
N TYR A 68 -12.97 -0.94 -11.26
CA TYR A 68 -12.01 -0.52 -10.25
C TYR A 68 -12.73 -0.24 -8.91
N PRO A 69 -12.27 -0.84 -7.79
CA PRO A 69 -13.09 -0.97 -6.59
C PRO A 69 -13.04 0.25 -5.67
N ILE A 70 -12.07 1.14 -5.85
CA ILE A 70 -11.82 2.29 -4.97
C ILE A 70 -12.33 3.54 -5.66
N ALA A 71 -13.34 4.19 -5.09
CA ALA A 71 -13.91 5.40 -5.69
C ALA A 71 -13.10 6.68 -5.41
N SER A 72 -12.30 6.68 -4.34
CA SER A 72 -11.50 7.83 -3.93
C SER A 72 -10.29 8.06 -4.82
N GLU A 73 -9.84 9.30 -4.92
CA GLU A 73 -8.53 9.61 -5.50
C GLU A 73 -7.42 8.87 -4.75
N HIS A 74 -6.39 8.48 -5.51
CA HIS A 74 -5.19 7.87 -4.95
C HIS A 74 -4.13 8.92 -4.67
N ILE A 75 -3.56 8.88 -3.46
CA ILE A 75 -2.45 9.74 -3.06
C ILE A 75 -1.15 8.94 -3.01
N ASN A 76 -0.14 9.42 -3.72
CA ASN A 76 1.22 8.91 -3.61
C ASN A 76 1.91 9.50 -2.37
N LEU A 77 1.93 8.74 -1.28
CA LEU A 77 2.40 9.20 0.03
C LEU A 77 3.89 9.51 0.05
N LYS A 78 4.69 8.90 -0.83
CA LYS A 78 6.12 9.23 -1.00
C LYS A 78 6.33 10.63 -1.55
N HIS A 79 5.42 11.12 -2.39
CA HIS A 79 5.49 12.51 -2.88
C HIS A 79 5.19 13.48 -1.74
N LEU A 80 4.06 13.30 -1.05
CA LEU A 80 3.70 14.14 0.10
C LEU A 80 4.77 14.15 1.18
N PHE A 81 5.35 12.99 1.50
CA PHE A 81 6.47 12.91 2.42
C PHE A 81 7.67 13.73 1.95
N THR A 82 8.05 13.63 0.68
CA THR A 82 9.20 14.36 0.13
C THR A 82 8.97 15.87 0.20
N GLU A 83 7.76 16.33 -0.14
CA GLU A 83 7.36 17.74 -0.16
C GLU A 83 7.31 18.31 1.27
N ASN A 84 6.56 17.68 2.17
CA ASN A 84 6.38 18.18 3.54
C ASN A 84 7.66 18.10 4.40
N GLN A 85 8.62 17.27 4.00
CA GLN A 85 9.91 17.16 4.67
C GLN A 85 11.04 17.93 3.94
N ASN A 86 10.72 18.71 2.89
CA ASN A 86 11.67 19.48 2.09
C ASN A 86 12.89 18.66 1.60
N LEU A 87 12.66 17.41 1.20
CA LEU A 87 13.71 16.49 0.80
C LEU A 87 14.07 16.66 -0.68
N LYS A 88 15.38 16.66 -0.98
CA LYS A 88 15.91 16.85 -2.36
C LYS A 88 15.60 15.68 -3.31
N LYS A 89 15.28 14.51 -2.77
CA LYS A 89 14.96 13.30 -3.54
C LYS A 89 13.90 12.48 -2.82
N ARG A 90 13.25 11.60 -3.57
CA ARG A 90 12.23 10.70 -3.03
C ARG A 90 12.86 9.42 -2.48
N TYR A 91 12.49 9.03 -1.26
CA TYR A 91 13.05 7.87 -0.57
C TYR A 91 12.14 6.63 -0.67
N GLY A 92 12.74 5.44 -0.53
CA GLY A 92 11.97 4.21 -0.28
C GLY A 92 11.34 4.23 1.13
N MET A 93 10.34 3.40 1.37
CA MET A 93 9.61 3.39 2.65
C MET A 93 10.54 3.07 3.84
N ALA A 94 11.43 2.09 3.68
CA ALA A 94 12.42 1.76 4.70
C ALA A 94 13.37 2.93 5.01
N GLN A 95 13.82 3.67 3.99
CA GLN A 95 14.67 4.85 4.18
C GLN A 95 13.91 6.01 4.84
N ALA A 96 12.63 6.20 4.51
CA ALA A 96 11.80 7.20 5.15
C ALA A 96 11.57 6.92 6.64
N LEU A 97 11.38 5.64 7.01
CA LEU A 97 11.37 5.21 8.41
C LEU A 97 12.70 5.55 9.09
N GLU A 98 13.83 5.27 8.43
CA GLU A 98 15.17 5.58 8.94
C GLU A 98 15.39 7.08 9.18
N LEU A 99 14.89 7.94 8.29
CA LEU A 99 14.92 9.41 8.45
C LEU A 99 14.02 9.88 9.60
N ALA A 100 12.89 9.20 9.82
CA ALA A 100 11.99 9.45 10.93
C ALA A 100 12.48 8.88 12.26
N GLY A 101 13.62 8.19 12.31
CA GLY A 101 14.12 7.50 13.50
C GLY A 101 13.27 6.30 13.90
N LEU A 102 12.53 5.71 12.96
CA LEU A 102 11.63 4.58 13.17
C LEU A 102 12.26 3.29 12.64
N ASN A 103 12.19 2.22 13.43
CA ASN A 103 12.53 0.88 12.94
C ASN A 103 11.42 0.34 12.05
N LEU A 104 11.78 -0.39 10.99
CA LEU A 104 10.84 -1.20 10.22
C LEU A 104 10.33 -2.35 11.08
N ILE A 105 9.00 -2.52 11.14
CA ILE A 105 8.35 -3.58 11.91
C ILE A 105 7.69 -4.58 10.95
N GLY A 106 7.85 -5.87 11.20
CA GLY A 106 7.21 -6.95 10.45
C GLY A 106 8.06 -7.47 9.29
N THR A 107 7.43 -8.21 8.39
CA THR A 107 8.11 -8.83 7.25
C THR A 107 8.10 -7.88 6.07
N HIS A 108 9.29 -7.48 5.58
CA HIS A 108 9.38 -6.61 4.40
C HIS A 108 8.65 -7.25 3.21
N HIS A 109 7.84 -6.46 2.50
CA HIS A 109 6.97 -6.90 1.41
C HIS A 109 5.76 -7.78 1.79
N ARG A 110 5.40 -7.87 3.08
CA ARG A 110 4.02 -8.21 3.44
C ARG A 110 3.19 -6.94 3.41
N GLY A 111 2.18 -6.91 2.53
CA GLY A 111 1.34 -5.72 2.33
C GLY A 111 0.73 -5.16 3.61
N ILE A 112 0.34 -6.00 4.58
CA ILE A 112 -0.19 -5.52 5.87
C ILE A 112 0.88 -4.85 6.74
N ASP A 113 2.11 -5.37 6.73
CA ASP A 113 3.21 -4.81 7.51
C ASP A 113 3.69 -3.50 6.86
N ASP A 114 3.74 -3.44 5.54
CA ASP A 114 4.01 -2.20 4.81
C ASP A 114 2.95 -1.14 5.11
N ALA A 115 1.66 -1.48 5.09
CA ALA A 115 0.57 -0.56 5.44
C ALA A 115 0.70 0.00 6.87
N ARG A 116 1.07 -0.85 7.84
CA ARG A 116 1.31 -0.41 9.23
C ARG A 116 2.51 0.51 9.35
N ASN A 117 3.59 0.24 8.64
CA ASN A 117 4.78 1.10 8.64
C ASN A 117 4.49 2.45 7.99
N ILE A 118 3.73 2.48 6.89
CA ILE A 118 3.27 3.72 6.25
C ILE A 118 2.38 4.52 7.20
N ALA A 119 1.48 3.87 7.94
CA ALA A 119 0.64 4.54 8.94
C ALA A 119 1.46 5.25 10.02
N ARG A 120 2.58 4.64 10.45
CA ARG A 120 3.52 5.26 11.41
C ARG A 120 4.26 6.48 10.83
N LEU A 121 4.38 6.57 9.51
CA LEU A 121 4.96 7.73 8.83
C LEU A 121 3.95 8.88 8.64
N LEU A 122 2.65 8.69 8.89
CA LEU A 122 1.63 9.71 8.63
C LEU A 122 1.90 11.08 9.28
N PRO A 123 2.39 11.18 10.53
CA PRO A 123 2.72 12.49 11.10
C PRO A 123 3.75 13.26 10.27
N TYR A 124 4.73 12.58 9.69
CA TYR A 124 5.74 13.17 8.82
C TYR A 124 5.19 13.43 7.41
N ILE A 125 4.41 12.48 6.87
CA ILE A 125 3.75 12.66 5.56
C ILE A 125 2.84 13.88 5.57
N LEU A 126 2.17 14.17 6.69
CA LEU A 126 1.25 15.30 6.85
C LEU A 126 1.92 16.58 7.37
N GLY A 127 3.24 16.58 7.57
CA GLY A 127 3.97 17.75 8.09
C GLY A 127 3.71 18.08 9.57
N LEU A 128 3.10 17.16 10.33
CA LEU A 128 2.89 17.28 11.78
C LEU A 128 4.15 16.94 12.59
N SER A 129 5.16 16.35 11.95
CA SER A 129 6.47 16.03 12.52
C SER A 129 7.55 16.19 11.47
N THR A 130 8.79 16.46 11.91
CA THR A 130 9.94 16.66 11.02
C THR A 130 10.93 15.52 11.19
N VAL A 131 11.46 15.03 10.08
CA VAL A 131 12.55 14.04 10.08
C VAL A 131 13.83 14.65 10.63
N GLN A 132 14.72 13.81 11.15
CA GLN A 132 16.03 14.27 11.59
C GLN A 132 16.89 14.58 10.35
N ASP A 133 17.42 15.79 10.28
CA ASP A 133 18.30 16.21 9.20
C ASP A 133 19.61 15.42 9.33
N ARG A 134 19.86 14.50 8.39
CA ARG A 134 21.18 13.88 8.28
C ARG A 134 22.03 14.82 7.45
N GLN A 135 22.84 15.62 8.15
CA GLN A 135 23.95 16.37 7.55
C GLN A 135 24.78 15.48 6.62
#